data_AF-A0A380ZDW0-F1
#
_entry.id   AF-A0A380ZDW0-F1
#
_cell.length_a   1.000
_cell.length_b   1.000
_cell.length_c   1.000
_cell.angle_alpha   90.00
_cell.angle_beta   90.00
_cell.angle_gamma   90.00
#
_symmetry.space_group_name_H-M   'P 1'
#
loop_
_entity.id
_entity.type
_entity.pdbx_description
1 polymer ?
#
loop_
_entity_poly.entity_id
_entity_poly.type
_entity_poly.pdbx_seq_one_letter_code
_entity_poly.pdbx_strand_id
1 'polypeptide(L)'
;MNLSDEQFGALVSFCYNVGIAAFQNSTLLKRLNRGDYEAVPTELQKWTKASGKRLQGLVHRRVAEAGLWAKGAYVSSNYQTVEMQAPTGVFKAEALAPIIGSFSGLGGLLAGNGPIQWALATIMVLAACVGVFFVAKRFQEHRL
;
A
#
# COMPACT_ATOMS: atom_id res chain seq x y z
N MET A 1 -1.32 -37.35 -13.24
CA MET A 1 -1.84 -36.59 -12.08
C MET A 1 -3.13 -35.96 -12.50
N ASN A 2 -4.26 -36.33 -11.89
CA ASN A 2 -5.55 -35.70 -12.17
C ASN A 2 -5.98 -34.96 -10.91
N LEU A 3 -5.89 -33.63 -10.93
CA LEU A 3 -6.42 -32.77 -9.88
C LEU A 3 -7.87 -32.44 -10.22
N SER A 4 -8.70 -32.27 -9.21
CA SER A 4 -10.03 -31.68 -9.41
C SER A 4 -9.92 -30.19 -9.73
N ASP A 5 -10.96 -29.63 -10.35
CA ASP A 5 -10.99 -28.20 -10.72
C ASP A 5 -10.82 -27.29 -9.50
N GLU A 6 -11.37 -27.69 -8.35
CA GLU A 6 -11.24 -26.96 -7.10
C GLU A 6 -9.80 -26.96 -6.58
N GLN A 7 -9.14 -28.12 -6.63
CA GLN A 7 -7.73 -28.26 -6.25
C GLN A 7 -6.82 -27.45 -7.18
N PHE A 8 -7.10 -27.49 -8.48
CA PHE A 8 -6.39 -26.66 -9.45
C PHE A 8 -6.60 -25.16 -9.17
N GLY A 9 -7.85 -24.75 -8.95
CA GLY A 9 -8.20 -23.37 -8.61
C GLY A 9 -7.52 -22.87 -7.34
N ALA A 10 -7.43 -23.70 -6.30
CA ALA A 10 -6.72 -23.38 -5.07
C ALA A 10 -5.22 -23.12 -5.31
N LEU A 11 -4.57 -23.95 -6.13
CA LEU A 11 -3.15 -23.77 -6.49
C LEU A 11 -2.93 -22.52 -7.35
N VAL A 12 -3.82 -22.24 -8.29
CA VAL A 12 -3.75 -21.02 -9.12
C VAL A 12 -3.91 -19.78 -8.25
N SER A 13 -4.89 -19.73 -7.34
CA SER A 13 -5.05 -18.62 -6.39
C SER A 13 -3.82 -18.43 -5.51
N PHE A 14 -3.26 -19.54 -5.01
CA PHE A 14 -2.05 -19.50 -4.19
C PHE A 14 -0.87 -18.93 -4.98
N CYS A 15 -0.60 -19.48 -6.16
CA CYS A 15 0.49 -19.06 -7.06
C CYS A 15 0.36 -17.58 -7.46
N TYR A 16 -0.85 -17.11 -7.78
CA TYR A 16 -1.09 -15.70 -8.06
C TYR A 16 -0.69 -14.80 -6.89
N ASN A 17 -0.96 -15.21 -5.65
CA ASN A 17 -0.66 -14.39 -4.48
C ASN A 17 0.81 -14.41 -4.05
N VAL A 18 1.49 -15.57 -4.13
CA VAL A 18 2.91 -15.67 -3.70
C VAL A 18 3.91 -15.44 -4.83
N GLY A 19 3.46 -15.53 -6.09
CA GLY A 19 4.28 -15.46 -7.28
C GLY A 19 4.84 -16.82 -7.72
N ILE A 20 5.11 -16.93 -9.03
CA ILE A 20 5.55 -18.18 -9.68
C ILE A 20 6.87 -18.70 -9.10
N ALA A 21 7.86 -17.83 -8.91
CA ALA A 21 9.17 -18.22 -8.40
C ALA A 21 9.10 -18.77 -6.95
N ALA A 22 8.27 -18.17 -6.10
CA ALA A 22 8.06 -18.65 -4.73
C ALA A 22 7.28 -19.97 -4.72
N PHE A 23 6.27 -20.11 -5.58
CA PHE A 23 5.50 -21.34 -5.75
C PHE A 23 6.38 -22.51 -6.21
N GLN A 24 7.22 -22.30 -7.23
CA GLN A 24 8.12 -23.33 -7.77
C GLN A 24 9.11 -23.85 -6.72
N ASN A 25 9.62 -22.98 -5.85
CA ASN A 25 10.57 -23.35 -4.81
C ASN A 25 9.90 -23.84 -3.51
N SER A 26 8.57 -23.82 -3.42
CA SER A 26 7.83 -24.15 -2.21
C SER A 26 7.94 -25.63 -1.84
N THR A 27 7.90 -25.92 -0.55
CA THR A 27 7.73 -27.30 -0.03
C THR A 27 6.38 -27.89 -0.43
N LEU A 28 5.38 -27.03 -0.64
CA LEU A 28 4.05 -27.41 -1.13
C LEU A 28 4.14 -28.13 -2.48
N LEU A 29 4.78 -27.52 -3.48
CA LEU A 29 4.91 -28.12 -4.82
C LEU A 29 5.71 -29.43 -4.77
N LYS A 30 6.74 -29.49 -3.94
CA LYS A 30 7.54 -30.72 -3.74
C LYS A 30 6.73 -31.87 -3.14
N ARG A 31 5.78 -31.59 -2.25
CA ARG A 31 4.88 -32.58 -1.65
C ARG A 31 3.77 -32.98 -2.62
N LEU A 32 3.19 -32.00 -3.31
CA LEU A 32 2.22 -32.23 -4.38
C LEU A 32 2.75 -33.17 -5.46
N ASN A 33 3.98 -32.93 -5.94
CA ASN A 33 4.63 -33.77 -6.96
C ASN A 33 4.99 -35.18 -6.46
N ARG A 34 5.05 -35.40 -5.14
CA ARG A 34 5.22 -36.72 -4.53
C ARG A 34 3.90 -37.47 -4.34
N GLY A 35 2.76 -36.83 -4.60
CA GLY A 35 1.43 -37.41 -4.38
C GLY A 35 0.89 -37.20 -2.95
N ASP A 36 1.54 -36.39 -2.12
CA ASP A 36 1.08 -36.06 -0.77
C ASP A 36 0.00 -34.97 -0.80
N TYR A 37 -1.16 -35.25 -1.42
CA TYR A 37 -2.25 -34.29 -1.58
C TYR A 37 -2.86 -33.83 -0.24
N GLU A 38 -2.89 -34.71 0.76
CA GLU A 38 -3.38 -34.43 2.12
C GLU A 38 -2.50 -33.42 2.87
N ALA A 39 -1.23 -33.30 2.49
CA ALA A 39 -0.30 -32.36 3.11
C ALA A 39 -0.50 -30.91 2.63
N VAL A 40 -1.15 -30.71 1.48
CA VAL A 40 -1.28 -29.39 0.82
C VAL A 40 -1.97 -28.35 1.70
N PRO A 41 -3.12 -28.61 2.36
CA PRO A 41 -3.76 -27.67 3.27
C PRO A 41 -2.84 -27.18 4.40
N THR A 42 -2.03 -28.09 4.96
CA THR A 42 -1.10 -27.77 6.04
C THR A 42 0.08 -26.92 5.53
N GLU A 43 0.56 -27.20 4.31
CA GLU A 43 1.60 -26.39 3.69
C GLU A 43 1.11 -24.97 3.36
N LEU A 44 -0.14 -24.80 2.90
CA LEU A 44 -0.73 -23.47 2.65
C LEU A 44 -0.72 -22.59 3.90
N GLN A 45 -1.03 -23.14 5.08
CA GLN A 45 -1.08 -22.37 6.33
C GLN A 45 0.28 -21.80 6.78
N LYS A 46 1.39 -22.32 6.25
CA LYS A 46 2.74 -21.77 6.52
C LYS A 46 2.94 -20.41 5.82
N TRP A 47 2.18 -20.14 4.76
CA TRP A 47 2.28 -18.91 3.95
C TRP A 47 1.34 -17.80 4.44
N THR A 48 1.48 -17.44 5.72
CA THR A 48 0.62 -16.45 6.41
C THR A 48 1.38 -15.23 6.94
N LYS A 49 2.69 -15.15 6.67
CA LYS A 49 3.56 -14.07 7.13
C LYS A 49 4.03 -13.22 5.95
N ALA A 50 4.08 -11.91 6.16
CA ALA A 50 4.76 -10.95 5.28
C ALA A 50 5.58 -10.00 6.15
N SER A 51 6.78 -9.63 5.70
CA SER A 51 7.71 -8.76 6.44
C SER A 51 7.92 -9.20 7.91
N GLY A 52 8.01 -10.52 8.13
CA GLY A 52 8.19 -11.12 9.46
C GLY A 52 6.94 -11.15 10.36
N LYS A 53 5.85 -10.49 9.99
CA LYS A 53 4.61 -10.44 10.78
C LYS A 53 3.53 -11.34 10.18
N ARG A 54 2.75 -12.01 11.04
CA ARG A 54 1.57 -12.78 10.62
C ARG A 54 0.46 -11.80 10.25
N LEU A 55 -0.09 -11.92 9.05
CA LEU A 55 -1.18 -11.07 8.57
C LEU A 55 -2.49 -11.86 8.58
N GLN A 56 -3.51 -11.31 9.27
CA GLN A 56 -4.80 -11.98 9.40
C GLN A 56 -5.48 -12.21 8.04
N GLY A 57 -5.34 -11.26 7.10
CA GLY A 57 -5.86 -11.42 5.73
C GLY A 57 -5.24 -12.60 4.98
N LEU A 58 -3.94 -12.85 5.16
CA LEU A 58 -3.29 -14.02 4.58
C LEU A 58 -3.77 -15.32 5.23
N VAL A 59 -3.98 -15.32 6.55
CA VAL A 59 -4.55 -16.47 7.27
C VAL A 59 -5.92 -16.83 6.69
N HIS A 60 -6.83 -15.85 6.57
CA HIS A 60 -8.15 -16.09 6.00
C HIS A 60 -8.08 -16.62 4.57
N ARG A 61 -7.18 -16.06 3.75
CA ARG A 61 -6.98 -16.54 2.37
C ARG A 61 -6.51 -18.00 2.31
N ARG A 62 -5.54 -18.39 3.15
CA ARG A 62 -5.04 -19.78 3.18
C ARG A 62 -6.08 -20.76 3.69
N VAL A 63 -6.93 -20.36 4.63
CA VAL A 63 -8.07 -21.17 5.08
C VAL A 63 -9.07 -21.37 3.94
N ALA A 64 -9.38 -20.32 3.17
CA ALA A 64 -10.28 -20.43 2.02
C ALA A 64 -9.72 -21.34 0.90
N GLU A 65 -8.42 -21.21 0.57
CA GLU A 65 -7.77 -22.08 -0.43
C GLU A 65 -7.67 -23.53 0.05
N ALA A 66 -7.38 -23.77 1.33
CA ALA A 66 -7.40 -25.10 1.94
C ALA A 66 -8.82 -25.69 1.96
N GLY A 67 -9.84 -24.87 2.20
CA GLY A 67 -11.25 -25.27 2.12
C GLY A 67 -11.65 -25.66 0.70
N LEU A 68 -11.25 -24.87 -0.29
CA LEU A 68 -11.46 -25.17 -1.71
C LEU A 68 -10.76 -26.48 -2.10
N TRP A 69 -9.53 -26.71 -1.63
CA TRP A 69 -8.77 -27.94 -1.84
C TRP A 69 -9.45 -29.19 -1.27
N ALA A 70 -10.06 -29.09 -0.09
CA ALA A 70 -10.67 -30.20 0.63
C ALA A 70 -12.07 -30.63 0.10
N LYS A 71 -12.56 -29.99 -0.98
CA LYS A 71 -13.85 -30.12 -1.69
C LYS A 71 -14.98 -29.14 -1.34
N GLY A 72 -15.47 -28.53 -2.42
CA GLY A 72 -16.87 -28.27 -2.77
C GLY A 72 -17.53 -27.05 -2.14
N ALA A 73 -17.14 -26.66 -0.93
CA ALA A 73 -17.68 -25.45 -0.36
C ALA A 73 -17.02 -24.25 -1.05
N TYR A 74 -17.78 -23.58 -1.91
CA TYR A 74 -17.58 -22.15 -2.15
C TYR A 74 -17.55 -21.48 -0.77
N VAL A 75 -16.35 -21.26 -0.24
CA VAL A 75 -16.17 -20.45 0.95
C VAL A 75 -16.34 -19.03 0.47
N SER A 76 -17.60 -18.60 0.36
CA SER A 76 -17.92 -17.19 0.34
C SER A 76 -17.25 -16.61 1.57
N SER A 77 -16.23 -15.77 1.38
CA SER A 77 -15.81 -14.90 2.45
C SER A 77 -17.09 -14.23 2.93
N ASN A 78 -17.47 -14.45 4.19
CA ASN A 78 -18.51 -13.66 4.81
C ASN A 78 -18.12 -12.23 4.49
N TYR A 79 -18.85 -11.59 3.58
CA TYR A 79 -18.56 -10.23 3.18
C TYR A 79 -18.92 -9.48 4.45
N GLN A 80 -17.92 -9.24 5.29
CA GLN A 80 -18.08 -8.16 6.22
C GLN A 80 -18.32 -6.99 5.29
N THR A 81 -19.55 -6.47 5.31
CA THR A 81 -19.79 -5.10 4.91
C THR A 81 -18.71 -4.34 5.63
N VAL A 82 -17.70 -3.94 4.87
CA VAL A 82 -16.79 -2.90 5.31
C VAL A 82 -17.73 -1.73 5.38
N GLU A 83 -18.35 -1.53 6.55
CA GLU A 83 -18.81 -0.22 6.93
C GLU A 83 -17.59 0.63 6.69
N MET A 84 -17.62 1.41 5.61
CA MET A 84 -16.64 2.43 5.40
C MET A 84 -16.82 3.32 6.62
N GLN A 85 -16.00 3.08 7.65
CA GLN A 85 -15.93 3.95 8.79
C GLN A 85 -15.65 5.31 8.17
N ALA A 86 -16.67 6.18 8.14
CA ALA A 86 -16.54 7.52 7.61
C ALA A 86 -15.27 8.08 8.24
N PRO A 87 -14.33 8.64 7.44
CA PRO A 87 -12.95 8.86 7.83
C PRO A 87 -12.93 9.46 9.23
N THR A 88 -12.58 8.64 10.22
CA THR A 88 -12.58 9.06 11.62
C THR A 88 -11.43 10.02 11.78
N GLY A 89 -11.75 11.30 11.65
CA GLY A 89 -11.20 12.35 12.49
C GLY A 89 -9.72 12.68 12.31
N VAL A 90 -9.21 12.81 11.08
CA VAL A 90 -7.91 13.47 10.87
C VAL A 90 -7.88 14.50 9.73
N PHE A 91 -8.87 14.47 8.82
CA PHE A 91 -8.99 15.40 7.70
C PHE A 91 -10.33 16.16 7.70
N LYS A 92 -10.84 16.55 8.88
CA LYS A 92 -11.92 17.55 8.89
C LYS A 92 -11.34 18.85 8.35
N ALA A 93 -11.95 19.41 7.31
CA ALA A 93 -11.64 20.74 6.78
C ALA A 93 -11.58 21.82 7.90
N GLU A 94 -12.37 21.61 8.96
CA GLU A 94 -12.38 22.38 10.22
C GLU A 94 -11.03 22.44 10.95
N ALA A 95 -10.23 21.35 10.94
CA ALA A 95 -8.93 21.28 11.61
C ALA A 95 -7.81 21.98 10.83
N LEU A 96 -8.01 22.12 9.51
CA LEU A 96 -7.17 22.94 8.64
C LEU A 96 -7.68 24.38 8.53
N ALA A 97 -8.85 24.72 9.07
CA ALA A 97 -9.38 26.08 9.03
C ALA A 97 -8.43 27.13 9.66
N PRO A 98 -7.75 26.86 10.80
CA PRO A 98 -6.73 27.78 11.32
C PRO A 98 -5.47 27.81 10.44
N ILE A 99 -5.04 26.67 9.88
CA ILE A 99 -3.82 26.58 9.06
C ILE A 99 -4.00 27.25 7.70
N ILE A 100 -5.15 27.04 7.05
CA ILE A 100 -5.55 27.68 5.79
C ILE A 100 -5.90 29.16 6.05
N GLY A 101 -6.58 29.47 7.16
CA GLY A 101 -6.88 30.83 7.58
C GLY A 101 -5.63 31.66 7.89
N SER A 102 -4.57 31.03 8.42
CA SER A 102 -3.26 31.67 8.61
C SER A 102 -2.51 31.94 7.31
N PHE A 103 -2.78 31.21 6.22
CA PHE A 103 -2.25 31.57 4.89
C PHE A 103 -3.07 32.68 4.21
N SER A 104 -4.37 32.80 4.50
CA SER A 104 -5.17 33.96 4.05
C SER A 104 -4.77 35.27 4.73
N GLY A 105 -4.17 35.23 5.93
CA GLY A 105 -3.60 36.40 6.59
C GLY A 105 -2.41 37.02 5.85
N LEU A 106 -1.67 36.22 5.07
CA LEU A 106 -0.57 36.70 4.24
C LEU A 106 -1.04 37.28 2.90
N GLY A 107 -2.19 36.82 2.38
CA GLY A 107 -2.81 37.38 1.18
C GLY A 107 -3.28 38.83 1.37
N GLY A 108 -3.72 39.20 2.57
CA GLY A 108 -4.15 40.57 2.88
C GLY A 108 -3.02 41.61 2.89
N LEU A 109 -1.79 41.20 3.20
CA LEU A 109 -0.58 42.03 3.10
C LEU A 109 -0.06 42.18 1.66
N LEU A 110 -0.63 41.42 0.71
CA LEU A 110 -0.24 41.33 -0.70
C LEU A 110 -1.35 41.77 -1.68
N ALA A 111 -2.50 42.22 -1.17
CA ALA A 111 -3.64 42.66 -1.98
C ALA A 111 -3.82 44.19 -1.96
N GLY A 112 -2.74 44.97 -1.89
CA GLY A 112 -2.76 46.43 -1.92
C GLY A 112 -1.94 47.02 -3.07
N ASN A 113 -2.53 47.88 -3.89
CA ASN A 113 -1.83 48.63 -4.94
C ASN A 113 -1.00 49.80 -4.35
N GLY A 114 -0.03 49.47 -3.48
CA GLY A 114 0.82 50.44 -2.78
C GLY A 114 2.31 50.25 -3.08
N PRO A 115 3.14 51.32 -3.01
CA PRO A 115 4.58 51.25 -3.25
C PRO A 115 5.32 50.25 -2.34
N ILE A 116 4.82 50.08 -1.11
CA ILE A 116 5.39 49.20 -0.08
C ILE A 116 5.28 47.72 -0.48
N GLN A 117 4.23 47.35 -1.23
CA GLN A 117 4.04 45.97 -1.68
C GLN A 117 5.03 45.59 -2.78
N TRP A 118 5.30 46.49 -3.72
CA TRP A 118 6.33 46.27 -4.74
C TRP A 118 7.71 46.10 -4.09
N ALA A 119 8.01 46.86 -3.03
CA ALA A 119 9.24 46.69 -2.27
C ALA A 119 9.32 45.32 -1.57
N LEU A 120 8.22 44.82 -1.00
CA LEU A 120 8.19 43.49 -0.39
C LEU A 120 8.26 42.36 -1.45
N ALA A 121 7.57 42.52 -2.57
CA ALA A 121 7.60 41.57 -3.67
C ALA A 121 9.00 41.44 -4.29
N THR A 122 9.73 42.54 -4.47
CA THR A 122 11.12 42.48 -4.99
C THR A 122 12.07 41.78 -4.02
N ILE A 123 11.94 42.03 -2.71
CA ILE A 123 12.73 41.33 -1.69
C ILE A 123 12.45 39.82 -1.72
N MET A 124 11.19 39.42 -1.84
CA MET A 124 10.79 38.01 -1.91
C MET A 124 11.35 37.30 -3.15
N VAL A 125 11.30 37.95 -4.32
CA VAL A 125 11.85 37.41 -5.57
C VAL A 125 13.38 37.29 -5.49
N LEU A 126 14.07 38.28 -4.94
CA LEU A 126 15.52 38.21 -4.74
C LEU A 126 15.92 37.08 -3.80
N ALA A 127 15.20 36.89 -2.70
CA ALA A 127 15.45 35.78 -1.76
C ALA A 127 15.26 34.41 -2.42
N ALA A 128 14.22 34.24 -3.24
CA ALA A 128 13.99 33.02 -3.99
C ALA A 128 15.11 32.74 -5.00
N CYS A 129 15.56 33.76 -5.74
CA CYS A 129 16.67 33.64 -6.69
C CYS A 129 17.99 33.24 -6.01
N VAL A 130 18.30 33.83 -4.84
CA VAL A 130 19.49 33.47 -4.06
C VAL A 130 19.40 32.03 -3.56
N GLY A 131 18.23 31.59 -3.10
CA GLY A 131 18.00 30.20 -2.69
C GLY A 131 18.23 29.19 -3.81
N VAL A 132 17.68 29.46 -5.01
CA VAL A 132 17.88 28.63 -6.20
C VAL A 132 19.35 28.59 -6.61
N PHE A 133 20.04 29.73 -6.59
CA PHE A 133 21.48 29.79 -6.89
C PHE A 133 22.31 28.97 -5.89
N PHE A 134 22.01 29.06 -4.60
CA PHE A 134 22.71 28.31 -3.56
C PHE A 134 22.49 26.80 -3.69
N VAL A 135 21.26 26.38 -3.99
CA VAL A 135 20.92 24.98 -4.27
C VAL A 135 21.62 24.49 -5.55
N ALA A 136 21.61 25.28 -6.62
CA ALA A 136 22.31 24.94 -7.87
C ALA A 136 23.83 24.80 -7.66
N LYS A 137 24.44 25.71 -6.89
CA LYS A 137 25.85 25.65 -6.51
C LYS A 137 26.15 24.41 -5.67
N ARG A 138 25.32 24.11 -4.68
CA ARG A 138 25.42 22.88 -3.85
C ARG A 138 25.38 21.61 -4.71
N PHE A 139 24.54 21.57 -5.73
CA PHE A 139 24.46 20.43 -6.66
C PHE A 139 25.67 20.32 -7.60
N GLN A 140 26.32 21.43 -7.97
CA GLN A 140 27.56 21.41 -8.75
C GLN A 140 28.74 20.88 -7.91
N GLU A 141 28.82 21.28 -6.63
CA GLU A 141 29.88 20.84 -5.71
C GLU A 141 29.82 19.34 -5.39
N HIS A 142 28.63 18.73 -5.39
CA HIS A 142 28.45 17.27 -5.23
C HIS A 142 28.72 16.45 -6.50
N ARG A 143 28.93 17.11 -7.64
CA ARG A 143 29.16 16.45 -8.95
C ARG A 143 30.63 16.47 -9.41
N LEU A 144 31.53 17.07 -8.62
CA LEU A 144 32.99 17.01 -8.77
C LEU A 144 33.57 15.96 -7.81
#